data_AF-A0AAX2JF99-F1
#
_entry.id   AF-A0AAX2JF99-F1
#
_cell.length_a   1.000
_cell.length_b   1.000
_cell.length_c   1.000
_cell.angle_alpha   90.00
_cell.angle_beta   90.00
_cell.angle_gamma   90.00
#
_symmetry.space_group_name_H-M   'P 1'
#
loop_
_entity.id
_entity.type
_entity.pdbx_description
1 polymer ?
#
loop_
_entity_poly.entity_id
_entity_poly.type
_entity_poly.pdbx_seq_one_letter_code
_entity_poly.pdbx_strand_id
1 'polypeptide(L)'
;MTGNTLIMAIRKFRKQMKPIIWLVTILMVLGGGYATLSSIIGSMSNGHSNYAFKLNGNKISKFEVEKTKATMIDGYSRYLGDKVDRSLIDILAFDEVVNKNLTLEMADKLKVKVSNGDVNDQYDKIENSIGNRDQFKRMLQVQGYTKNTFKKELKDNLTVEQTLAKIQEGINPTDEEINKYYEDNLYTRFSGKPLSDVKNEVITDLKQTKGIEEYVLLLDKARKNMKLENVSQEYKAYVERNEMEEDGFAVSNIEMAKRTLNNLFITNGDRDKARELSKEYYRAQIKLAKIAIERGITVDETLPLDYKFEEYKKGLFENIKNSLNPSDAQLKEYFEKNKLVYDTFPSSDSYIAILKVDASAEDKAAAKAKAEELLKTLTPENFAEVAKKNSDGPSSPNGGDLGWFSKKDMVEPFQKAVFSGEVGKIYPQPVETIFGEHLIYIEDRKDDEERAKASHILIVPKVSEATINIKKAEIEAVKEKLANGTVNFETLSKENKDVLQSSLFSKIDDTGYIPGLGYNEALTKLIFDAPLNKVQTALIEDKFYIFKKTNEVKYKAADFNELKDRVKDDYLNSKTQEELKKLI
;
A
#
# COMPACT_ATOMS: atom_id res chain seq x y z
N MET A 1 -15.71 -4.74 -10.21
CA MET A 1 -14.69 -5.32 -9.30
C MET A 1 -15.38 -6.40 -8.49
N THR A 2 -14.96 -7.65 -8.60
CA THR A 2 -15.58 -8.76 -7.84
C THR A 2 -15.28 -8.60 -6.35
N GLY A 3 -16.17 -9.01 -5.45
CA GLY A 3 -15.92 -9.01 -3.99
C GLY A 3 -14.61 -9.72 -3.61
N ASN A 4 -14.19 -10.70 -4.41
CA ASN A 4 -12.90 -11.39 -4.28
C ASN A 4 -11.68 -10.51 -4.59
N THR A 5 -11.82 -9.51 -5.46
CA THR A 5 -10.75 -8.51 -5.68
C THR A 5 -10.61 -7.60 -4.47
N LEU A 6 -11.71 -7.32 -3.75
CA LEU A 6 -11.70 -6.49 -2.54
C LEU A 6 -11.07 -7.22 -1.36
N ILE A 7 -11.40 -8.50 -1.12
CA ILE A 7 -10.87 -9.29 0.01
C ILE A 7 -9.41 -9.72 -0.20
N MET A 8 -9.01 -10.14 -1.41
CA MET A 8 -7.59 -10.38 -1.75
C MET A 8 -6.78 -9.08 -1.78
N ALA A 9 -7.37 -7.98 -2.26
CA ALA A 9 -6.76 -6.66 -2.09
C ALA A 9 -6.57 -6.40 -0.60
N ILE A 10 -7.59 -6.56 0.26
CA ILE A 10 -7.52 -6.30 1.70
C ILE A 10 -6.46 -7.15 2.44
N ARG A 11 -6.19 -8.42 2.09
CA ARG A 11 -5.09 -9.22 2.69
C ARG A 11 -3.70 -8.81 2.23
N LYS A 12 -3.51 -8.61 0.92
CA LYS A 12 -2.23 -8.17 0.33
C LYS A 12 -1.93 -6.74 0.76
N PHE A 13 -2.98 -5.91 0.82
CA PHE A 13 -3.05 -4.60 1.45
C PHE A 13 -2.69 -4.73 2.92
N ARG A 14 -3.27 -5.57 3.79
CA ARG A 14 -2.92 -5.69 5.24
C ARG A 14 -1.43 -6.02 5.51
N LYS A 15 -0.83 -6.95 4.76
CA LYS A 15 0.58 -7.33 4.91
C LYS A 15 1.54 -6.23 4.39
N GLN A 16 1.11 -5.47 3.37
CA GLN A 16 1.76 -4.23 2.90
C GLN A 16 1.33 -2.97 3.70
N MET A 17 0.26 -3.06 4.49
CA MET A 17 -0.38 -2.00 5.27
C MET A 17 0.07 -1.97 6.71
N LYS A 18 0.83 -2.92 7.24
CA LYS A 18 1.55 -2.58 8.48
C LYS A 18 2.46 -1.37 8.24
N PRO A 19 3.27 -1.32 7.15
CA PRO A 19 3.95 -0.09 6.75
C PRO A 19 3.03 0.95 6.09
N ILE A 20 1.98 0.60 5.32
CA ILE A 20 1.08 1.60 4.67
C ILE A 20 0.01 2.20 5.62
N ILE A 21 -0.51 1.52 6.64
CA ILE A 21 -1.29 2.13 7.76
C ILE A 21 -0.37 3.01 8.56
N TRP A 22 0.88 2.60 8.80
CA TRP A 22 1.88 3.53 9.33
C TRP A 22 2.09 4.73 8.40
N LEU A 23 2.20 4.52 7.08
CA LEU A 23 2.40 5.56 6.08
C LEU A 23 1.14 6.41 5.85
N VAL A 24 -0.07 5.88 6.01
CA VAL A 24 -1.38 6.54 5.82
C VAL A 24 -1.82 7.21 7.11
N THR A 25 -1.53 6.65 8.28
CA THR A 25 -1.64 7.35 9.56
C THR A 25 -0.61 8.46 9.61
N ILE A 26 0.64 8.24 9.15
CA ILE A 26 1.61 9.32 8.93
C ILE A 26 1.05 10.29 7.86
N LEU A 27 0.64 9.88 6.66
CA LEU A 27 0.18 10.80 5.59
C LEU A 27 -1.16 11.52 5.89
N MET A 28 -2.06 10.94 6.69
CA MET A 28 -3.31 11.56 7.19
C MET A 28 -3.00 12.53 8.31
N VAL A 29 -2.10 12.16 9.22
CA VAL A 29 -1.61 13.05 10.28
C VAL A 29 -0.74 14.17 9.67
N LEU A 30 -0.08 13.90 8.53
CA LEU A 30 0.84 14.82 7.85
C LEU A 30 0.23 15.61 6.68
N GLY A 31 -1.08 15.46 6.43
CA GLY A 31 -1.78 16.14 5.33
C GLY A 31 -1.69 17.67 5.44
N GLY A 32 -1.31 18.32 4.33
CA GLY A 32 -0.96 19.73 4.27
C GLY A 32 -2.17 20.65 4.22
N GLY A 33 -2.58 21.19 5.37
CA GLY A 33 -3.70 22.13 5.49
C GLY A 33 -3.36 23.42 6.25
N TYR A 34 -2.19 24.03 6.02
CA TYR A 34 -1.73 25.20 6.81
C TYR A 34 -2.65 26.43 6.69
N ALA A 35 -3.11 26.74 5.47
CA ALA A 35 -3.86 27.97 5.19
C ALA A 35 -5.26 27.99 5.82
N THR A 36 -5.93 26.84 5.90
CA THR A 36 -7.26 26.72 6.51
C THR A 36 -7.19 26.66 8.04
N LEU A 37 -6.19 25.98 8.60
CA LEU A 37 -6.04 25.82 10.05
C LEU A 37 -5.59 27.11 10.76
N SER A 38 -4.74 27.93 10.11
CA SER A 38 -4.30 29.24 10.62
C SER A 38 -5.47 30.21 10.83
N SER A 39 -6.43 30.24 9.89
CA SER A 39 -7.65 31.06 9.98
C SER A 39 -8.58 30.61 11.11
N ILE A 40 -8.65 29.31 11.38
CA ILE A 40 -9.50 28.72 12.44
C ILE A 40 -8.89 28.94 13.83
N ILE A 41 -7.58 28.74 13.98
CA ILE A 41 -6.88 29.01 15.25
C ILE A 41 -6.98 30.51 15.61
N GLY A 42 -6.92 31.40 14.62
CA GLY A 42 -7.12 32.83 14.80
C GLY A 42 -8.56 33.24 15.18
N SER A 43 -9.58 32.47 14.77
CA SER A 43 -10.98 32.76 15.08
C SER A 43 -11.46 32.15 16.41
N MET A 44 -10.80 31.10 16.91
CA MET A 44 -11.10 30.44 18.18
C MET A 44 -10.65 31.22 19.44
N SER A 45 -9.95 32.36 19.31
CA SER A 45 -9.59 33.21 20.45
C SER A 45 -10.76 34.04 21.00
N ASN A 46 -11.91 34.07 20.31
CA ASN A 46 -13.04 34.95 20.62
C ASN A 46 -14.23 34.21 21.25
N GLY A 47 -14.09 33.72 22.49
CA GLY A 47 -15.14 33.59 23.52
C GLY A 47 -16.49 32.87 23.24
N HIS A 48 -16.79 32.41 22.03
CA HIS A 48 -18.00 31.66 21.69
C HIS A 48 -17.77 30.16 21.94
N SER A 49 -18.82 29.37 22.13
CA SER A 49 -18.70 27.92 22.41
C SER A 49 -17.75 27.21 21.43
N ASN A 50 -16.58 26.77 21.93
CA ASN A 50 -15.53 26.05 21.17
C ASN A 50 -15.87 24.58 20.85
N TYR A 51 -17.13 24.18 21.06
CA TYR A 51 -17.60 22.82 20.87
C TYR A 51 -18.56 22.74 19.68
N ALA A 52 -18.38 21.74 18.82
CA ALA A 52 -19.23 21.46 17.67
C ALA A 52 -20.57 20.87 18.12
N PHE A 53 -20.53 19.91 19.03
CA PHE A 53 -21.69 19.20 19.60
C PHE A 53 -21.30 18.52 20.91
N LYS A 54 -22.30 17.96 21.61
CA LYS A 54 -22.11 16.98 22.68
C LYS A 54 -22.56 15.61 22.20
N LEU A 55 -21.72 14.59 22.39
CA LEU A 55 -22.02 13.20 22.12
C LEU A 55 -22.09 12.45 23.45
N ASN A 56 -23.26 11.93 23.81
CA ASN A 56 -23.48 11.24 25.10
C ASN A 56 -23.02 12.06 26.32
N GLY A 57 -23.16 13.40 26.25
CA GLY A 57 -22.69 14.34 27.26
C GLY A 57 -21.22 14.79 27.11
N ASN A 58 -20.39 14.06 26.36
CA ASN A 58 -19.00 14.42 26.06
C ASN A 58 -18.93 15.55 25.03
N LYS A 59 -18.16 16.60 25.31
CA LYS A 59 -18.08 17.75 24.41
C LYS A 59 -17.05 17.50 23.30
N ILE A 60 -17.47 17.59 22.05
CA ILE A 60 -16.61 17.46 20.87
C ILE A 60 -16.24 18.83 20.35
N SER A 61 -14.95 19.06 20.08
CA SER A 61 -14.46 20.39 19.70
C SER A 61 -14.71 20.70 18.22
N LYS A 62 -14.93 21.99 17.89
CA LYS A 62 -15.00 22.42 16.46
C LYS A 62 -13.70 22.13 15.72
N PHE A 63 -12.57 22.31 16.42
CA PHE A 63 -11.25 22.01 15.90
C PHE A 63 -11.11 20.58 15.38
N GLU A 64 -11.69 19.60 16.09
CA GLU A 64 -11.65 18.20 15.68
C GLU A 64 -12.39 17.97 14.35
N VAL A 65 -13.59 18.54 14.20
CA VAL A 65 -14.39 18.43 12.96
C VAL A 65 -13.68 19.10 11.78
N GLU A 66 -13.25 20.35 11.95
CA GLU A 66 -12.59 21.11 10.88
C GLU A 66 -11.25 20.51 10.46
N LYS A 67 -10.52 19.92 11.40
CA LYS A 67 -9.26 19.23 11.12
C LYS A 67 -9.50 17.95 10.35
N THR A 68 -10.46 17.11 10.76
CA THR A 68 -10.84 15.90 10.02
C THR A 68 -11.25 16.27 8.59
N LYS A 69 -12.03 17.33 8.42
CA LYS A 69 -12.38 17.90 7.12
C LYS A 69 -11.14 18.31 6.32
N ALA A 70 -10.22 19.07 6.91
CA ALA A 70 -9.00 19.51 6.23
C ALA A 70 -8.12 18.33 5.79
N THR A 71 -7.95 17.33 6.66
CA THR A 71 -7.21 16.09 6.34
C THR A 71 -7.87 15.33 5.20
N MET A 72 -9.20 15.19 5.21
CA MET A 72 -9.92 14.56 4.12
C MET A 72 -9.78 15.36 2.81
N ILE A 73 -9.95 16.68 2.84
CA ILE A 73 -9.76 17.54 1.66
C ILE A 73 -8.36 17.35 1.08
N ASP A 74 -7.29 17.40 1.89
CA ASP A 74 -5.93 17.19 1.39
C ASP A 74 -5.76 15.80 0.76
N GLY A 75 -6.27 14.77 1.44
CA GLY A 75 -6.23 13.39 0.93
C GLY A 75 -6.91 13.23 -0.43
N TYR A 76 -8.10 13.79 -0.60
CA TYR A 76 -8.85 13.71 -1.86
C TYR A 76 -8.35 14.68 -2.93
N SER A 77 -7.82 15.86 -2.54
CA SER A 77 -7.31 16.88 -3.49
C SER A 77 -6.07 16.40 -4.24
N ARG A 78 -5.30 15.48 -3.67
CA ARG A 78 -4.18 14.83 -4.38
C ARG A 78 -4.61 14.08 -5.63
N TYR A 79 -5.85 13.60 -5.68
CA TYR A 79 -6.38 12.81 -6.80
C TYR A 79 -7.40 13.59 -7.63
N LEU A 80 -8.27 14.36 -6.99
CA LEU A 80 -9.37 15.09 -7.63
C LEU A 80 -9.05 16.57 -7.85
N GLY A 81 -7.93 17.08 -7.34
CA GLY A 81 -7.55 18.48 -7.45
C GLY A 81 -8.60 19.41 -6.85
N ASP A 82 -8.98 20.44 -7.60
CA ASP A 82 -10.03 21.40 -7.29
C ASP A 82 -11.46 20.83 -7.39
N LYS A 83 -11.62 19.64 -7.96
CA LYS A 83 -12.93 19.00 -8.17
C LYS A 83 -13.50 18.33 -6.93
N VAL A 84 -12.76 18.28 -5.82
CA VAL A 84 -13.25 17.76 -4.54
C VAL A 84 -14.54 18.48 -4.14
N ASP A 85 -15.60 17.72 -3.90
CA ASP A 85 -16.85 18.27 -3.39
C ASP A 85 -16.77 18.43 -1.87
N ARG A 86 -16.54 19.68 -1.44
CA ARG A 86 -16.42 20.03 -0.02
C ARG A 86 -17.68 19.72 0.78
N SER A 87 -18.87 19.78 0.17
CA SER A 87 -20.12 19.50 0.87
C SER A 87 -20.25 18.02 1.26
N LEU A 88 -19.71 17.12 0.42
CA LEU A 88 -19.61 15.70 0.76
C LEU A 88 -18.60 15.49 1.89
N ILE A 89 -17.43 16.13 1.79
CA ILE A 89 -16.40 16.03 2.84
C ILE A 89 -16.91 16.55 4.18
N ASP A 90 -17.73 17.60 4.20
CA ASP A 90 -18.32 18.10 5.44
C ASP A 90 -19.19 17.05 6.15
N ILE A 91 -20.06 16.36 5.40
CA ILE A 91 -20.91 15.28 5.92
C ILE A 91 -20.05 14.13 6.45
N LEU A 92 -19.05 13.72 5.67
CA LEU A 92 -18.20 12.56 6.01
C LEU A 92 -17.24 12.85 7.16
N ALA A 93 -16.69 14.06 7.24
CA ALA A 93 -15.83 14.45 8.35
C ALA A 93 -16.60 14.53 9.67
N PHE A 94 -17.85 15.02 9.62
CA PHE A 94 -18.73 15.01 10.79
C PHE A 94 -19.05 13.57 11.24
N ASP A 95 -19.44 12.68 10.31
CA ASP A 95 -19.69 11.25 10.60
C ASP A 95 -18.44 10.56 11.16
N GLU A 96 -17.26 10.83 10.60
CA GLU A 96 -15.99 10.25 11.07
C GLU A 96 -15.67 10.66 12.51
N VAL A 97 -15.89 11.92 12.87
CA VAL A 97 -15.69 12.38 14.25
C VAL A 97 -16.68 11.71 15.21
N VAL A 98 -17.94 11.54 14.80
CA VAL A 98 -18.93 10.80 15.59
C VAL A 98 -18.48 9.35 15.78
N ASN A 99 -18.13 8.66 14.70
CA ASN A 99 -17.71 7.25 14.73
C ASN A 99 -16.45 7.05 15.57
N LYS A 100 -15.43 7.90 15.40
CA LYS A 100 -14.20 7.88 16.22
C LYS A 100 -14.53 7.97 17.70
N ASN A 101 -15.36 8.94 18.11
CA ASN A 101 -15.68 9.13 19.52
C ASN A 101 -16.56 8.00 20.10
N LEU A 102 -17.50 7.45 19.32
CA LEU A 102 -18.24 6.24 19.72
C LEU A 102 -17.31 5.03 19.89
N THR A 103 -16.30 4.89 19.04
CA THR A 103 -15.30 3.82 19.17
C THR A 103 -14.42 4.03 20.40
N LEU A 104 -14.09 5.26 20.78
CA LEU A 104 -13.39 5.54 22.05
C LEU A 104 -14.25 5.18 23.27
N GLU A 105 -15.56 5.49 23.26
CA GLU A 105 -16.48 5.04 24.31
C GLU A 105 -16.62 3.51 24.35
N MET A 106 -16.56 2.86 23.19
CA MET A 106 -16.53 1.39 23.08
C MET A 106 -15.25 0.81 23.69
N ALA A 107 -14.10 1.45 23.44
CA ALA A 107 -12.81 1.06 23.99
C ALA A 107 -12.84 1.03 25.53
N ASP A 108 -13.46 2.05 26.15
CA ASP A 108 -13.64 2.13 27.60
C ASP A 108 -14.49 0.96 28.13
N LYS A 109 -15.62 0.66 27.46
CA LYS A 109 -16.48 -0.48 27.81
C LYS A 109 -15.75 -1.82 27.69
N LEU A 110 -14.93 -1.95 26.64
CA LEU A 110 -14.09 -3.12 26.40
C LEU A 110 -12.83 -3.13 27.25
N LYS A 111 -12.58 -2.11 28.10
CA LYS A 111 -11.38 -1.99 28.95
C LYS A 111 -10.08 -2.10 28.14
N VAL A 112 -10.02 -1.46 26.98
CA VAL A 112 -8.81 -1.32 26.17
C VAL A 112 -7.85 -0.38 26.89
N LYS A 113 -6.54 -0.70 26.90
CA LYS A 113 -5.53 0.09 27.61
C LYS A 113 -4.34 0.37 26.69
N VAL A 114 -4.19 1.63 26.30
CA VAL A 114 -2.97 2.14 25.66
C VAL A 114 -2.05 2.73 26.72
N SER A 115 -0.83 2.23 26.80
CA SER A 115 0.16 2.74 27.76
C SER A 115 0.83 4.02 27.23
N ASN A 116 1.39 4.83 28.14
CA ASN A 116 2.22 5.96 27.71
C ASN A 116 3.50 5.51 26.98
N GLY A 117 3.98 4.29 27.24
CA GLY A 117 5.10 3.68 26.53
C GLY A 117 4.76 3.50 25.05
N ASP A 118 3.62 2.89 24.74
CA ASP A 118 3.15 2.69 23.37
C ASP A 118 3.05 4.01 22.60
N VAL A 119 2.52 5.06 23.25
CA VAL A 119 2.40 6.40 22.65
C VAL A 119 3.77 7.02 22.38
N ASN A 120 4.72 6.87 23.30
CA ASN A 120 6.07 7.39 23.13
C ASN A 120 6.83 6.65 22.03
N ASP A 121 6.75 5.33 22.00
CA ASP A 121 7.39 4.50 20.98
C ASP A 121 6.87 4.86 19.58
N GLN A 122 5.56 5.12 19.47
CA GLN A 122 4.92 5.56 18.25
C GLN A 122 5.37 6.96 17.84
N TYR A 123 5.41 7.89 18.79
CA TYR A 123 5.93 9.25 18.58
C TYR A 123 7.37 9.23 18.07
N ASP A 124 8.25 8.48 18.73
CA ASP A 124 9.67 8.42 18.43
C ASP A 124 9.93 7.76 17.07
N LYS A 125 9.16 6.73 16.71
CA LYS A 125 9.20 6.14 15.36
C LYS A 125 8.84 7.14 14.27
N ILE A 126 7.78 7.93 14.46
CA ILE A 126 7.40 8.97 13.49
C ILE A 126 8.48 10.06 13.43
N GLU A 127 8.97 10.55 14.56
CA GLU A 127 10.03 11.56 14.62
C GLU A 127 11.30 11.07 13.88
N ASN A 128 11.73 9.84 14.13
CA ASN A 128 12.92 9.26 13.51
C ASN A 128 12.75 9.03 12.00
N SER A 129 11.53 8.72 11.53
CA SER A 129 11.26 8.52 10.10
C SER A 129 11.42 9.78 9.25
N ILE A 130 11.31 10.96 9.86
CA ILE A 130 11.45 12.27 9.18
C ILE A 130 12.91 12.75 9.21
N GLY A 131 13.79 12.09 9.96
CA GLY A 131 15.24 12.29 9.94
C GLY A 131 15.75 13.53 10.69
N ASN A 132 14.91 14.54 10.97
CA ASN A 132 15.31 15.74 11.71
C ASN A 132 14.23 16.18 12.72
N ARG A 133 14.59 16.27 14.01
CA ARG A 133 13.70 16.70 15.13
C ARG A 133 13.12 18.10 14.94
N ASP A 134 13.89 19.05 14.42
CA ASP A 134 13.41 20.40 14.18
C ASP A 134 12.46 20.46 12.99
N GLN A 135 12.69 19.62 11.97
CA GLN A 135 11.78 19.47 10.85
C GLN A 135 10.46 18.84 11.31
N PHE A 136 10.53 17.80 12.15
CA PHE A 136 9.35 17.18 12.75
C PHE A 136 8.56 18.19 13.59
N LYS A 137 9.24 18.97 14.44
CA LYS A 137 8.61 20.02 15.25
C LYS A 137 7.96 21.10 14.39
N ARG A 138 8.62 21.58 13.33
CA ARG A 138 8.04 22.56 12.39
C ARG A 138 6.82 21.98 11.68
N MET A 139 6.88 20.74 11.26
CA MET A 139 5.77 20.06 10.59
C MET A 139 4.57 19.88 11.53
N LEU A 140 4.79 19.50 12.79
CA LEU A 140 3.74 19.49 13.82
C LEU A 140 3.12 20.88 13.99
N GLN A 141 3.94 21.93 14.06
CA GLN A 141 3.45 23.31 14.16
C GLN A 141 2.63 23.73 12.94
N VAL A 142 3.07 23.37 11.72
CA VAL A 142 2.33 23.59 10.47
C VAL A 142 0.98 22.88 10.48
N GLN A 143 0.88 21.73 11.15
CA GLN A 143 -0.37 20.98 11.30
C GLN A 143 -1.18 21.37 12.55
N GLY A 144 -0.79 22.45 13.24
CA GLY A 144 -1.49 22.93 14.43
C GLY A 144 -1.32 22.05 15.67
N TYR A 145 -0.30 21.18 15.69
CA TYR A 145 0.03 20.33 16.82
C TYR A 145 1.13 20.92 17.70
N THR A 146 0.97 20.68 19.00
CA THR A 146 2.06 20.62 19.96
C THR A 146 2.46 19.16 20.15
N LYS A 147 3.64 18.91 20.72
CA LYS A 147 4.04 17.54 21.13
C LYS A 147 2.96 16.85 21.98
N ASN A 148 2.32 17.59 22.89
CA ASN A 148 1.31 17.04 23.79
C ASN A 148 -0.01 16.73 23.07
N THR A 149 -0.50 17.64 22.24
CA THR A 149 -1.74 17.41 21.48
C THR A 149 -1.57 16.33 20.42
N PHE A 150 -0.36 16.20 19.86
CA PHE A 150 -0.01 15.12 18.96
C PHE A 150 0.05 13.76 19.67
N LYS A 151 0.70 13.69 20.84
CA LYS A 151 0.70 12.45 21.65
C LYS A 151 -0.70 12.04 22.09
N LYS A 152 -1.58 13.00 22.38
CA LYS A 152 -3.00 12.72 22.64
C LYS A 152 -3.67 12.08 21.41
N GLU A 153 -3.49 12.66 20.23
CA GLU A 153 -4.01 12.09 18.97
C GLU A 153 -3.48 10.67 18.73
N LEU A 154 -2.18 10.45 18.92
CA LEU A 154 -1.59 9.11 18.82
C LEU A 154 -2.24 8.13 19.80
N LYS A 155 -2.49 8.55 21.04
CA LYS A 155 -3.18 7.72 22.03
C LYS A 155 -4.60 7.36 21.58
N ASP A 156 -5.37 8.33 21.09
CA ASP A 156 -6.74 8.10 20.63
C ASP A 156 -6.74 7.12 19.44
N ASN A 157 -5.82 7.30 18.48
CA ASN A 157 -5.69 6.42 17.31
C ASN A 157 -5.25 4.99 17.68
N LEU A 158 -4.27 4.85 18.58
CA LEU A 158 -3.87 3.55 19.13
C LEU A 158 -5.02 2.89 19.89
N THR A 159 -5.85 3.67 20.58
CA THR A 159 -7.01 3.15 21.31
C THR A 159 -8.03 2.58 20.34
N VAL A 160 -8.32 3.27 19.24
CA VAL A 160 -9.17 2.76 18.14
C VAL A 160 -8.58 1.47 17.55
N GLU A 161 -7.29 1.47 17.20
CA GLU A 161 -6.61 0.30 16.63
C GLU A 161 -6.66 -0.92 17.57
N GLN A 162 -6.34 -0.72 18.85
CA GLN A 162 -6.38 -1.78 19.86
C GLN A 162 -7.81 -2.25 20.15
N THR A 163 -8.81 -1.39 20.00
CA THR A 163 -10.23 -1.78 20.12
C THR A 163 -10.61 -2.75 19.02
N LEU A 164 -10.26 -2.44 17.77
CA LEU A 164 -10.48 -3.35 16.64
C LEU A 164 -9.74 -4.68 16.81
N ALA A 165 -8.48 -4.63 17.28
CA ALA A 165 -7.69 -5.82 17.55
C ALA A 165 -8.34 -6.69 18.64
N LYS A 166 -8.81 -6.07 19.72
CA LYS A 166 -9.48 -6.77 20.83
C LYS A 166 -10.80 -7.42 20.41
N ILE A 167 -11.58 -6.75 19.56
CA ILE A 167 -12.79 -7.33 18.97
C ILE A 167 -12.43 -8.56 18.13
N GLN A 168 -11.42 -8.44 17.25
CA GLN A 168 -10.92 -9.53 16.42
C GLN A 168 -10.39 -10.72 17.23
N GLU A 169 -9.68 -10.48 18.33
CA GLU A 169 -9.17 -11.52 19.23
C GLU A 169 -10.31 -12.32 19.88
N GLY A 170 -11.43 -11.65 20.18
CA GLY A 170 -12.63 -12.28 20.72
C GLY A 170 -13.37 -13.22 19.75
N ILE A 171 -13.07 -13.14 18.45
CA ILE A 171 -13.71 -13.98 17.44
C ILE A 171 -13.09 -15.39 17.47
N ASN A 172 -13.97 -16.37 17.67
CA ASN A 172 -13.65 -17.80 17.59
C ASN A 172 -14.59 -18.45 16.56
N PRO A 173 -14.13 -18.61 15.30
CA PRO A 173 -14.96 -19.23 14.26
C PRO A 173 -15.34 -20.66 14.62
N THR A 174 -16.58 -21.04 14.35
CA THR A 174 -17.06 -22.43 14.56
C THR A 174 -16.53 -23.35 13.47
N ASP A 175 -16.54 -24.67 13.69
CA ASP A 175 -16.15 -25.63 12.65
C ASP A 175 -17.05 -25.52 11.40
N GLU A 176 -18.33 -25.22 11.59
CA GLU A 176 -19.27 -24.96 10.48
C GLU A 176 -18.85 -23.74 9.66
N GLU A 177 -18.48 -22.64 10.31
CA GLU A 177 -18.00 -21.43 9.64
C GLU A 177 -16.67 -21.66 8.92
N ILE A 178 -15.76 -22.43 9.52
CA ILE A 178 -14.49 -22.82 8.91
C ILE A 178 -14.74 -23.64 7.65
N ASN A 179 -15.58 -24.67 7.73
CA ASN A 179 -15.88 -25.54 6.60
C ASN A 179 -16.59 -24.76 5.49
N LYS A 180 -17.61 -23.96 5.83
CA LYS A 180 -18.32 -23.13 4.86
C LYS A 180 -17.41 -22.15 4.15
N TYR A 181 -16.59 -21.40 4.89
CA TYR A 181 -15.64 -20.46 4.28
C TYR A 181 -14.62 -21.17 3.38
N TYR A 182 -14.14 -22.33 3.81
CA TYR A 182 -13.22 -23.15 3.03
C TYR A 182 -13.86 -23.63 1.72
N GLU A 183 -15.06 -24.18 1.77
CA GLU A 183 -15.80 -24.66 0.60
C GLU A 183 -16.12 -23.53 -0.38
N ASP A 184 -16.67 -22.42 0.13
CA ASP A 184 -17.01 -21.22 -0.67
C ASP A 184 -15.77 -20.62 -1.37
N ASN A 185 -14.55 -20.95 -0.89
CA ASN A 185 -13.29 -20.39 -1.39
C ASN A 185 -12.27 -21.46 -1.83
N LEU A 186 -12.68 -22.71 -2.02
CA LEU A 186 -11.79 -23.85 -2.23
C LEU A 186 -10.86 -23.62 -3.42
N TYR A 187 -11.42 -23.32 -4.59
CA TYR A 187 -10.64 -23.14 -5.81
C TYR A 187 -10.10 -21.72 -5.98
N THR A 188 -10.85 -20.72 -5.52
CA THR A 188 -10.53 -19.30 -5.71
C THR A 188 -9.44 -18.80 -4.77
N ARG A 189 -9.46 -19.23 -3.49
CA ARG A 189 -8.50 -18.78 -2.46
C ARG A 189 -7.46 -19.83 -2.11
N PHE A 190 -7.87 -21.10 -2.06
CA PHE A 190 -7.05 -22.20 -1.57
C PHE A 190 -6.52 -23.11 -2.67
N SER A 191 -6.87 -22.83 -3.93
CA SER A 191 -6.40 -23.57 -5.11
C SER A 191 -6.65 -25.08 -5.01
N GLY A 192 -7.75 -25.50 -4.37
CA GLY A 192 -8.13 -26.90 -4.20
C GLY A 192 -7.36 -27.65 -3.10
N LYS A 193 -6.52 -26.98 -2.32
CA LYS A 193 -5.75 -27.63 -1.24
C LYS A 193 -6.67 -28.15 -0.13
N PRO A 194 -6.38 -29.31 0.47
CA PRO A 194 -7.13 -29.84 1.61
C PRO A 194 -7.23 -28.85 2.77
N LEU A 195 -8.35 -28.86 3.49
CA LEU A 195 -8.55 -28.00 4.66
C LEU A 195 -7.44 -28.15 5.70
N SER A 196 -6.86 -29.35 5.88
CA SER A 196 -5.73 -29.59 6.79
C SER A 196 -4.55 -28.65 6.54
N ASP A 197 -4.29 -28.33 5.27
CA ASP A 197 -3.11 -27.59 4.83
C ASP A 197 -3.34 -26.07 4.94
N VAL A 198 -4.61 -25.65 4.91
CA VAL A 198 -5.02 -24.24 4.88
C VAL A 198 -5.85 -23.82 6.08
N LYS A 199 -6.10 -24.69 7.07
CA LYS A 199 -6.98 -24.41 8.22
C LYS A 199 -6.61 -23.13 8.96
N ASN A 200 -5.31 -22.92 9.20
CA ASN A 200 -4.83 -21.70 9.85
C ASN A 200 -5.05 -20.45 8.98
N GLU A 201 -4.94 -20.59 7.66
CA GLU A 201 -5.20 -19.51 6.71
C GLU A 201 -6.69 -19.14 6.69
N VAL A 202 -7.58 -20.14 6.72
CA VAL A 202 -9.05 -19.99 6.84
C VAL A 202 -9.43 -19.29 8.14
N ILE A 203 -8.92 -19.77 9.28
CA ILE A 203 -9.21 -19.17 10.59
C ILE A 203 -8.74 -17.71 10.64
N THR A 204 -7.56 -17.42 10.07
CA THR A 204 -7.05 -16.05 10.01
C THR A 204 -7.98 -15.14 9.20
N ASP A 205 -8.49 -15.62 8.07
CA ASP A 205 -9.44 -14.87 7.25
C ASP A 205 -10.76 -14.62 7.97
N LEU A 206 -11.31 -15.66 8.58
CA LEU A 206 -12.57 -15.57 9.31
C LEU A 206 -12.47 -14.60 10.48
N LYS A 207 -11.39 -14.67 11.28
CA LYS A 207 -11.17 -13.71 12.37
C LYS A 207 -11.09 -12.29 11.85
N GLN A 208 -10.45 -12.08 10.71
CA GLN A 208 -10.35 -10.76 10.11
C GLN A 208 -11.72 -10.24 9.65
N THR A 209 -12.44 -11.03 8.84
CA THR A 209 -13.73 -10.63 8.27
C THR A 209 -14.78 -10.43 9.35
N LYS A 210 -15.00 -11.44 10.20
CA LYS A 210 -16.02 -11.38 11.26
C LYS A 210 -15.69 -10.35 12.33
N GLY A 211 -14.42 -10.06 12.59
CA GLY A 211 -14.08 -9.00 13.53
C GLY A 211 -14.35 -7.60 12.99
N ILE A 212 -14.32 -7.40 11.66
CA ILE A 212 -14.77 -6.14 11.05
C ILE A 212 -16.30 -6.05 11.12
N GLU A 213 -17.01 -7.14 10.80
CA GLU A 213 -18.47 -7.22 10.91
C GLU A 213 -18.95 -6.90 12.34
N GLU A 214 -18.33 -7.53 13.34
CA GLU A 214 -18.65 -7.29 14.76
C GLU A 214 -18.38 -5.85 15.17
N TYR A 215 -17.26 -5.25 14.74
CA TYR A 215 -16.99 -3.84 14.99
C TYR A 215 -18.09 -2.93 14.42
N VAL A 216 -18.49 -3.20 13.18
CA VAL A 216 -19.52 -2.43 12.49
C VAL A 216 -20.88 -2.57 13.18
N LEU A 217 -21.25 -3.77 13.61
CA LEU A 217 -22.46 -4.02 14.40
C LEU A 217 -22.44 -3.29 15.74
N LEU A 218 -21.32 -3.33 16.46
CA LEU A 218 -21.15 -2.61 17.73
C LEU A 218 -21.22 -1.09 17.53
N LEU A 219 -20.62 -0.58 16.45
CA LEU A 219 -20.65 0.84 16.11
C LEU A 219 -22.06 1.28 15.73
N ASP A 220 -22.78 0.53 14.90
CA ASP A 220 -24.17 0.81 14.53
C ASP A 220 -25.09 0.82 15.76
N LYS A 221 -24.92 -0.17 16.65
CA LYS A 221 -25.61 -0.19 17.95
C LYS A 221 -25.26 1.03 18.80
N ALA A 222 -24.01 1.47 18.80
CA ALA A 222 -23.61 2.69 19.50
C ALA A 222 -24.26 3.94 18.89
N ARG A 223 -24.32 4.04 17.56
CA ARG A 223 -24.98 5.13 16.83
C ARG A 223 -26.47 5.19 17.13
N LYS A 224 -27.18 4.06 17.10
CA LYS A 224 -28.62 3.98 17.43
C LYS A 224 -28.93 4.43 18.86
N ASN A 225 -28.00 4.26 19.79
CA ASN A 225 -28.15 4.66 21.19
C ASN A 225 -27.53 6.02 21.52
N MET A 226 -26.90 6.70 20.55
CA MET A 226 -26.20 7.94 20.81
C MET A 226 -27.17 9.09 21.06
N LYS A 227 -26.75 10.03 21.92
CA LYS A 227 -27.42 11.31 22.11
C LYS A 227 -26.54 12.41 21.56
N LEU A 228 -27.00 13.04 20.50
CA LEU A 228 -26.35 14.19 19.90
C LEU A 228 -27.05 15.47 20.36
N GLU A 229 -26.39 16.26 21.19
CA GLU A 229 -26.97 17.45 21.83
C GLU A 229 -26.18 18.70 21.46
N ASN A 230 -26.84 19.87 21.50
CA ASN A 230 -26.21 21.17 21.29
C ASN A 230 -25.35 21.27 20.01
N VAL A 231 -25.81 20.67 18.91
CA VAL A 231 -25.12 20.76 17.61
C VAL A 231 -25.12 22.21 17.14
N SER A 232 -23.93 22.75 16.91
CA SER A 232 -23.75 24.12 16.40
C SER A 232 -24.40 24.27 15.02
N GLN A 233 -24.90 25.47 14.72
CA GLN A 233 -25.77 25.72 13.56
C GLN A 233 -25.13 25.28 12.23
N GLU A 234 -23.82 25.50 12.08
CA GLU A 234 -23.01 25.13 10.91
C GLU A 234 -22.92 23.61 10.68
N TYR A 235 -23.08 22.79 11.72
CA TYR A 235 -22.97 21.33 11.62
C TYR A 235 -24.32 20.61 11.51
N LYS A 236 -25.44 21.32 11.72
CA LYS A 236 -26.79 20.71 11.67
C LYS A 236 -27.10 20.04 10.34
N ALA A 237 -26.59 20.60 9.23
CA ALA A 237 -26.79 20.04 7.90
C ALA A 237 -26.05 18.72 7.65
N TYR A 238 -25.08 18.36 8.51
CA TYR A 238 -24.25 17.17 8.38
C TYR A 238 -24.72 16.00 9.24
N VAL A 239 -25.62 16.27 10.21
CA VAL A 239 -26.26 15.24 11.01
C VAL A 239 -27.00 14.26 10.10
N GLU A 240 -26.88 12.97 10.44
CA GLU A 240 -27.53 11.89 9.71
C GLU A 240 -29.04 12.12 9.59
N ARG A 241 -29.54 11.96 8.37
CA ARG A 241 -30.96 11.98 8.05
C ARG A 241 -31.23 11.10 6.84
N ASN A 242 -32.46 10.62 6.72
CA ASN A 242 -32.91 9.96 5.51
C ASN A 242 -32.82 10.95 4.34
N GLU A 243 -32.18 10.53 3.26
CA GLU A 243 -32.08 11.29 2.02
C GLU A 243 -32.93 10.69 0.91
N MET A 244 -33.02 9.36 0.87
CA MET A 244 -33.82 8.61 -0.09
C MET A 244 -34.52 7.47 0.64
N GLU A 245 -35.79 7.22 0.31
CA GLU A 245 -36.55 6.10 0.84
C GLU A 245 -37.31 5.45 -0.32
N GLU A 246 -37.09 4.15 -0.52
CA GLU A 246 -37.69 3.39 -1.62
C GLU A 246 -37.87 1.93 -1.19
N ASP A 247 -39.05 1.35 -1.44
CA ASP A 247 -39.40 -0.05 -1.12
C ASP A 247 -39.06 -0.49 0.32
N GLY A 248 -39.21 0.41 1.30
CA GLY A 248 -38.96 0.14 2.72
C GLY A 248 -37.48 0.25 3.14
N PHE A 249 -36.59 0.64 2.22
CA PHE A 249 -35.19 0.94 2.51
C PHE A 249 -34.97 2.45 2.57
N ALA A 250 -34.37 2.92 3.65
CA ALA A 250 -33.99 4.33 3.83
C ALA A 250 -32.47 4.49 3.70
N VAL A 251 -32.03 5.22 2.69
CA VAL A 251 -30.62 5.59 2.47
C VAL A 251 -30.37 6.94 3.12
N SER A 252 -29.36 7.01 3.99
CA SER A 252 -28.99 8.25 4.67
C SER A 252 -28.17 9.19 3.79
N ASN A 253 -28.13 10.47 4.16
CA ASN A 253 -27.22 11.44 3.53
C ASN A 253 -25.73 11.05 3.67
N ILE A 254 -25.38 10.28 4.70
CA ILE A 254 -24.02 9.80 4.92
C ILE A 254 -23.69 8.69 3.91
N GLU A 255 -24.57 7.71 3.76
CA GLU A 255 -24.44 6.63 2.77
C GLU A 255 -24.40 7.18 1.34
N MET A 256 -25.26 8.16 1.04
CA MET A 256 -25.25 8.85 -0.24
C MET A 256 -23.93 9.62 -0.46
N ALA A 257 -23.43 10.33 0.56
CA ALA A 257 -22.18 11.07 0.46
C ALA A 257 -20.96 10.14 0.25
N LYS A 258 -20.89 9.01 0.97
CA LYS A 258 -19.84 7.98 0.80
C LYS A 258 -19.82 7.47 -0.63
N ARG A 259 -21.00 7.09 -1.16
CA ARG A 259 -21.11 6.58 -2.52
C ARG A 259 -20.81 7.64 -3.58
N THR A 260 -21.29 8.87 -3.39
CA THR A 260 -21.05 9.98 -4.32
C THR A 260 -19.57 10.33 -4.41
N LEU A 261 -18.87 10.36 -3.28
CA LEU A 261 -17.44 10.61 -3.25
C LEU A 261 -16.65 9.54 -4.01
N ASN A 262 -17.02 8.26 -3.87
CA ASN A 262 -16.41 7.18 -4.66
C ASN A 262 -16.69 7.33 -6.17
N ASN A 263 -17.90 7.77 -6.53
CA ASN A 263 -18.27 7.99 -7.93
C ASN A 263 -17.60 9.21 -8.54
N LEU A 264 -17.15 10.21 -7.77
CA LEU A 264 -16.39 11.36 -8.29
C LEU A 264 -15.10 10.94 -9.02
N PHE A 265 -14.46 9.84 -8.59
CA PHE A 265 -13.28 9.32 -9.30
C PHE A 265 -13.65 8.78 -10.69
N ILE A 266 -14.79 8.10 -10.80
CA ILE A 266 -15.27 7.49 -12.04
C ILE A 266 -15.81 8.55 -13.00
N THR A 267 -16.39 9.63 -12.48
CA THR A 267 -16.95 10.73 -13.27
C THR A 267 -15.98 11.86 -13.55
N ASN A 268 -14.70 11.69 -13.20
CA ASN A 268 -13.66 12.73 -13.34
C ASN A 268 -14.07 14.05 -12.65
N GLY A 269 -14.68 13.93 -11.47
CA GLY A 269 -15.10 15.04 -10.60
C GLY A 269 -16.43 15.70 -10.96
N ASP A 270 -17.19 15.17 -11.92
CA ASP A 270 -18.56 15.62 -12.19
C ASP A 270 -19.50 15.18 -11.06
N ARG A 271 -19.98 16.16 -10.31
CA ARG A 271 -20.74 15.98 -9.06
C ARG A 271 -22.16 15.50 -9.30
N ASP A 272 -22.86 16.10 -10.26
CA ASP A 272 -24.24 15.74 -10.56
C ASP A 272 -24.29 14.32 -11.12
N LYS A 273 -23.37 13.99 -12.04
CA LYS A 273 -23.22 12.64 -12.56
C LYS A 273 -22.84 11.64 -11.46
N ALA A 274 -21.91 12.00 -10.57
CA ALA A 274 -21.52 11.12 -9.45
C ALA A 274 -22.68 10.85 -8.50
N ARG A 275 -23.52 11.86 -8.26
CA ARG A 275 -24.69 11.74 -7.38
C ARG A 275 -25.78 10.91 -8.04
N GLU A 276 -26.08 11.11 -9.31
CA GLU A 276 -27.05 10.28 -10.04
C GLU A 276 -26.59 8.82 -10.11
N LEU A 277 -25.31 8.54 -10.40
CA LEU A 277 -24.77 7.17 -10.33
C LEU A 277 -24.89 6.55 -8.93
N SER A 278 -24.88 7.36 -7.88
CA SER A 278 -25.05 6.88 -6.50
C SER A 278 -26.50 6.51 -6.22
N LYS A 279 -27.45 7.32 -6.70
CA LYS A 279 -28.89 6.99 -6.63
C LYS A 279 -29.21 5.73 -7.44
N GLU A 280 -28.70 5.64 -8.67
CA GLU A 280 -28.85 4.43 -9.51
C GLU A 280 -28.30 3.18 -8.83
N TYR A 281 -27.14 3.30 -8.18
CA TYR A 281 -26.57 2.21 -7.39
C TYR A 281 -27.53 1.74 -6.28
N TYR A 282 -28.06 2.66 -5.47
CA TYR A 282 -28.97 2.27 -4.38
C TYR A 282 -30.30 1.72 -4.91
N ARG A 283 -30.87 2.27 -5.99
CA ARG A 283 -32.05 1.68 -6.66
C ARG A 283 -31.78 0.25 -7.12
N ALA A 284 -30.61 -0.01 -7.70
CA ALA A 284 -30.21 -1.35 -8.09
C ALA A 284 -30.06 -2.30 -6.88
N GLN A 285 -29.44 -1.84 -5.78
CA GLN A 285 -29.32 -2.66 -4.56
C GLN A 285 -30.69 -2.96 -3.94
N ILE A 286 -31.58 -1.98 -3.88
CA ILE A 286 -32.95 -2.13 -3.37
C ILE A 286 -33.75 -3.12 -4.22
N LYS A 287 -33.66 -3.00 -5.55
CA LYS A 287 -34.28 -3.95 -6.49
C LYS A 287 -33.79 -5.39 -6.25
N LEU A 288 -32.48 -5.59 -6.08
CA LEU A 288 -31.92 -6.91 -5.75
C LEU A 288 -32.39 -7.41 -4.40
N ALA A 289 -32.40 -6.57 -3.37
CA ALA A 289 -32.85 -6.93 -2.03
C ALA A 289 -34.33 -7.35 -2.03
N LYS A 290 -35.18 -6.63 -2.77
CA LYS A 290 -36.58 -7.01 -2.95
C LYS A 290 -36.75 -8.37 -3.60
N ILE A 291 -36.01 -8.65 -4.69
CA ILE A 291 -36.04 -9.96 -5.34
C ILE A 291 -35.54 -11.06 -4.38
N ALA A 292 -34.53 -10.75 -3.55
CA ALA A 292 -34.05 -11.67 -2.53
C ALA A 292 -35.14 -11.98 -1.50
N ILE A 293 -35.83 -10.96 -0.98
CA ILE A 293 -36.95 -11.08 -0.04
C ILE A 293 -38.10 -11.89 -0.65
N GLU A 294 -38.47 -11.61 -1.91
CA GLU A 294 -39.50 -12.35 -2.65
C GLU A 294 -39.16 -13.85 -2.82
N ARG A 295 -37.86 -14.18 -2.84
CA ARG A 295 -37.34 -15.56 -2.88
C ARG A 295 -37.14 -16.19 -1.50
N GLY A 296 -37.57 -15.51 -0.43
CA GLY A 296 -37.51 -16.01 0.94
C GLY A 296 -36.15 -15.87 1.62
N ILE A 297 -35.25 -15.05 1.08
CA ILE A 297 -33.96 -14.75 1.72
C ILE A 297 -34.18 -13.74 2.84
N THR A 298 -33.73 -14.09 4.04
CA THR A 298 -33.78 -13.24 5.23
C THR A 298 -32.37 -12.80 5.62
N VAL A 299 -32.22 -11.55 6.08
CA VAL A 299 -30.95 -11.03 6.62
C VAL A 299 -31.16 -10.49 8.03
N ASP A 300 -30.07 -10.30 8.77
CA ASP A 300 -30.12 -9.65 10.07
C ASP A 300 -30.50 -8.17 9.93
N GLU A 301 -31.69 -7.82 10.43
CA GLU A 301 -32.22 -6.46 10.37
C GLU A 301 -31.44 -5.44 11.22
N THR A 302 -30.53 -5.91 12.08
CA THR A 302 -29.66 -5.04 12.88
C THR A 302 -28.44 -4.53 12.10
N LEU A 303 -28.07 -5.17 10.99
CA LEU A 303 -26.94 -4.77 10.15
C LEU A 303 -27.13 -3.35 9.56
N PRO A 304 -26.05 -2.60 9.31
CA PRO A 304 -26.12 -1.40 8.49
C PRO A 304 -26.60 -1.70 7.07
N LEU A 305 -27.16 -0.70 6.40
CA LEU A 305 -27.83 -0.87 5.11
C LEU A 305 -26.93 -1.53 4.04
N ASP A 306 -25.70 -1.05 3.89
CA ASP A 306 -24.75 -1.61 2.91
C ASP A 306 -24.45 -3.10 3.17
N TYR A 307 -24.40 -3.52 4.44
CA TYR A 307 -24.20 -4.92 4.81
C TYR A 307 -25.46 -5.75 4.55
N LYS A 308 -26.65 -5.20 4.79
CA LYS A 308 -27.91 -5.86 4.40
C LYS A 308 -27.93 -6.10 2.89
N PHE A 309 -27.55 -5.12 2.09
CA PHE A 309 -27.52 -5.27 0.63
C PHE A 309 -26.53 -6.36 0.18
N GLU A 310 -25.33 -6.42 0.75
CA GLU A 310 -24.37 -7.49 0.42
C GLU A 310 -24.87 -8.88 0.88
N GLU A 311 -25.50 -9.00 2.05
CA GLU A 311 -26.08 -10.28 2.51
C GLU A 311 -27.28 -10.71 1.65
N TYR A 312 -28.18 -9.78 1.28
CA TYR A 312 -29.28 -10.08 0.36
C TYR A 312 -28.76 -10.55 -1.00
N LYS A 313 -27.76 -9.85 -1.53
CA LYS A 313 -27.13 -10.18 -2.81
C LYS A 313 -26.39 -11.52 -2.76
N LYS A 314 -25.70 -11.83 -1.66
CA LYS A 314 -25.05 -13.12 -1.43
C LYS A 314 -26.08 -14.24 -1.30
N GLY A 315 -27.13 -14.05 -0.52
CA GLY A 315 -28.24 -15.01 -0.41
C GLY A 315 -28.93 -15.24 -1.75
N LEU A 316 -29.13 -14.18 -2.54
CA LEU A 316 -29.69 -14.27 -3.88
C LEU A 316 -28.77 -15.01 -4.85
N PHE A 317 -27.46 -14.74 -4.77
CA PHE A 317 -26.45 -15.46 -5.52
C PHE A 317 -26.50 -16.97 -5.22
N GLU A 318 -26.48 -17.36 -3.94
CA GLU A 318 -26.57 -18.78 -3.55
C GLU A 318 -27.91 -19.42 -3.93
N ASN A 319 -29.02 -18.69 -3.78
CA ASN A 319 -30.35 -19.15 -4.20
C ASN A 319 -30.37 -19.47 -5.70
N ILE A 320 -29.86 -18.56 -6.54
CA ILE A 320 -29.75 -18.78 -7.99
C ILE A 320 -28.80 -19.94 -8.26
N LYS A 321 -27.61 -19.95 -7.66
CA LYS A 321 -26.59 -20.99 -7.86
C LYS A 321 -27.16 -22.39 -7.59
N ASN A 322 -27.89 -22.55 -6.49
CA ASN A 322 -28.52 -23.81 -6.09
C ASN A 322 -29.70 -24.23 -6.99
N SER A 323 -30.31 -23.29 -7.72
CA SER A 323 -31.36 -23.60 -8.70
C SER A 323 -30.81 -24.10 -10.05
N LEU A 324 -29.52 -23.93 -10.30
CA LEU A 324 -28.88 -24.34 -11.56
C LEU A 324 -28.45 -25.81 -11.48
N ASN A 325 -28.84 -26.59 -12.49
CA ASN A 325 -28.45 -28.00 -12.62
C ASN A 325 -27.79 -28.25 -13.99
N PRO A 326 -26.48 -27.97 -14.14
CA PRO A 326 -25.79 -28.14 -15.40
C PRO A 326 -25.67 -29.61 -15.81
N SER A 327 -25.86 -29.88 -17.09
CA SER A 327 -25.56 -31.18 -17.69
C SER A 327 -24.05 -31.37 -17.89
N ASP A 328 -23.60 -32.62 -17.92
CA ASP A 328 -22.20 -32.96 -18.23
C ASP A 328 -21.75 -32.40 -19.58
N ALA A 329 -22.66 -32.28 -20.56
CA ALA A 329 -22.36 -31.67 -21.86
C ALA A 329 -22.04 -30.17 -21.73
N GLN A 330 -22.81 -29.42 -20.93
CA GLN A 330 -22.56 -28.00 -20.67
C GLN A 330 -21.25 -27.78 -19.92
N LEU A 331 -20.94 -28.64 -18.95
CA LEU A 331 -19.68 -28.59 -18.21
C LEU A 331 -18.48 -28.87 -19.13
N LYS A 332 -18.59 -29.86 -20.02
CA LYS A 332 -17.54 -30.15 -21.01
C LYS A 332 -17.34 -29.00 -21.99
N GLU A 333 -18.42 -28.42 -22.51
CA GLU A 333 -18.33 -27.26 -23.40
C GLU A 333 -17.65 -26.07 -22.70
N TYR A 334 -18.04 -25.80 -21.46
CA TYR A 334 -17.42 -24.76 -20.64
C TYR A 334 -15.95 -25.03 -20.39
N PHE A 335 -15.58 -26.27 -20.06
CA PHE A 335 -14.19 -26.69 -19.90
C PHE A 335 -13.37 -26.46 -21.16
N GLU A 336 -13.83 -26.92 -22.33
CA GLU A 336 -13.09 -26.76 -23.59
C GLU A 336 -12.90 -25.28 -23.96
N LYS A 337 -13.92 -24.45 -23.72
CA LYS A 337 -13.84 -23.00 -23.95
C LYS A 337 -12.85 -22.30 -23.02
N ASN A 338 -12.64 -22.83 -21.82
CA ASN A 338 -11.81 -22.23 -20.76
C ASN A 338 -10.58 -23.10 -20.42
N LYS A 339 -10.15 -23.98 -21.32
CA LYS A 339 -9.18 -25.05 -21.04
C LYS A 339 -7.88 -24.56 -20.40
N LEU A 340 -7.35 -23.44 -20.88
CA LEU A 340 -6.13 -22.84 -20.36
C LEU A 340 -6.22 -22.44 -18.87
N VAL A 341 -7.41 -22.14 -18.34
CA VAL A 341 -7.61 -21.82 -16.91
C VAL A 341 -7.40 -23.06 -16.02
N TYR A 342 -7.56 -24.24 -16.60
CA TYR A 342 -7.48 -25.53 -15.94
C TYR A 342 -6.11 -26.21 -16.10
N ASP A 343 -5.33 -25.81 -17.10
CA ASP A 343 -3.99 -26.30 -17.29
C ASP A 343 -3.12 -25.95 -16.08
N THR A 344 -2.28 -26.91 -15.68
CA THR A 344 -1.22 -26.64 -14.72
C THR A 344 -0.02 -26.14 -15.50
N PHE A 345 0.34 -24.87 -15.36
CA PHE A 345 1.53 -24.31 -16.00
C PHE A 345 2.80 -24.64 -15.21
N PRO A 346 3.97 -24.73 -15.88
CA PRO A 346 5.23 -24.94 -15.21
C PRO A 346 5.48 -23.86 -14.16
N SER A 347 5.89 -24.28 -12.97
CA SER A 347 6.34 -23.34 -11.96
C SER A 347 7.40 -23.96 -11.07
N SER A 348 8.20 -23.12 -10.41
CA SER A 348 9.22 -23.57 -9.49
C SER A 348 9.20 -22.75 -8.21
N ASP A 349 9.61 -23.37 -7.10
CA ASP A 349 9.99 -22.65 -5.89
C ASP A 349 11.51 -22.69 -5.76
N SER A 350 12.13 -21.55 -5.48
CA SER A 350 13.57 -21.45 -5.31
C SER A 350 13.92 -20.48 -4.21
N TYR A 351 14.88 -20.88 -3.37
CA TYR A 351 15.64 -19.87 -2.63
C TYR A 351 16.48 -19.06 -3.60
N ILE A 352 16.51 -17.74 -3.45
CA ILE A 352 17.33 -16.84 -4.28
C ILE A 352 17.97 -15.82 -3.35
N ALA A 353 19.30 -15.71 -3.43
CA ALA A 353 20.09 -14.64 -2.85
C ALA A 353 20.69 -13.79 -3.98
N ILE A 354 20.51 -12.48 -3.90
CA ILE A 354 21.04 -11.50 -4.85
C ILE A 354 22.17 -10.76 -4.15
N LEU A 355 23.37 -10.79 -4.73
CA LEU A 355 24.56 -10.15 -4.19
C LEU A 355 25.07 -9.10 -5.15
N LYS A 356 25.35 -7.91 -4.60
CA LYS A 356 25.99 -6.82 -5.35
C LYS A 356 27.48 -7.10 -5.52
N VAL A 357 28.06 -6.45 -6.52
CA VAL A 357 29.51 -6.35 -6.70
C VAL A 357 29.88 -4.89 -6.58
N ASP A 358 30.60 -4.54 -5.53
CA ASP A 358 31.16 -3.20 -5.37
C ASP A 358 32.50 -3.13 -6.12
N ALA A 359 32.78 -1.97 -6.72
CA ALA A 359 34.09 -1.68 -7.29
C ALA A 359 35.20 -1.80 -6.22
N SER A 360 36.31 -2.46 -6.58
CA SER A 360 37.46 -2.62 -5.69
C SER A 360 38.22 -1.30 -5.47
N ALA A 361 39.22 -1.32 -4.59
CA ALA A 361 40.10 -0.16 -4.41
C ALA A 361 40.85 0.18 -5.71
N GLU A 362 41.24 -0.82 -6.47
CA GLU A 362 41.90 -0.70 -7.77
C GLU A 362 40.95 -0.13 -8.83
N ASP A 363 39.69 -0.59 -8.87
CA ASP A 363 38.67 -0.04 -9.77
C ASP A 363 38.41 1.45 -9.49
N LYS A 364 38.34 1.81 -8.21
CA LYS A 364 38.21 3.22 -7.78
C LYS A 364 39.43 4.04 -8.14
N ALA A 365 40.64 3.50 -7.93
CA ALA A 365 41.88 4.16 -8.32
C ALA A 365 41.95 4.41 -9.84
N ALA A 366 41.48 3.47 -10.66
CA ALA A 366 41.41 3.63 -12.10
C ALA A 366 40.41 4.73 -12.51
N ALA A 367 39.25 4.81 -11.85
CA ALA A 367 38.27 5.87 -12.06
C ALA A 367 38.84 7.25 -11.71
N LYS A 368 39.54 7.35 -10.57
CA LYS A 368 40.24 8.56 -10.15
C LYS A 368 41.32 8.98 -11.13
N ALA A 369 42.18 8.06 -11.56
CA ALA A 369 43.21 8.33 -12.56
C ALA A 369 42.60 8.87 -13.87
N LYS A 370 41.49 8.28 -14.33
CA LYS A 370 40.75 8.78 -15.50
C LYS A 370 40.20 10.20 -15.26
N ALA A 371 39.63 10.46 -14.09
CA ALA A 371 39.12 11.79 -13.74
C ALA A 371 40.26 12.83 -13.70
N GLU A 372 41.42 12.49 -13.15
CA GLU A 372 42.61 13.34 -13.12
C GLU A 372 43.14 13.62 -14.54
N GLU A 373 43.18 12.62 -15.43
CA GLU A 373 43.58 12.83 -16.82
C GLU A 373 42.60 13.72 -17.59
N LEU A 374 41.29 13.53 -17.40
CA LEU A 374 40.29 14.42 -18.00
C LEU A 374 40.44 15.84 -17.49
N LEU A 375 40.63 16.02 -16.18
CA LEU A 375 40.76 17.33 -15.55
C LEU A 375 41.89 18.17 -16.15
N LYS A 376 43.02 17.55 -16.55
CA LYS A 376 44.14 18.25 -17.21
C LYS A 376 43.77 18.91 -18.53
N THR A 377 42.70 18.44 -19.18
CA THR A 377 42.26 18.92 -20.50
C THR A 377 41.03 19.83 -20.45
N LEU A 378 40.39 19.95 -19.28
CA LEU A 378 39.15 20.71 -19.13
C LEU A 378 39.41 22.21 -19.07
N THR A 379 38.59 22.95 -19.79
CA THR A 379 38.41 24.40 -19.66
C THR A 379 36.92 24.69 -19.50
N PRO A 380 36.53 25.84 -18.94
CA PRO A 380 35.12 26.23 -18.84
C PRO A 380 34.36 26.11 -20.18
N GLU A 381 35.03 26.41 -21.29
CA GLU A 381 34.45 26.43 -22.63
C GLU A 381 34.20 25.03 -23.20
N ASN A 382 35.07 24.05 -22.88
CA ASN A 382 34.93 22.69 -23.40
C ASN A 382 34.18 21.74 -22.43
N PHE A 383 33.89 22.18 -21.20
CA PHE A 383 33.34 21.34 -20.14
C PHE A 383 32.07 20.61 -20.57
N ALA A 384 31.13 21.33 -21.18
CA ALA A 384 29.85 20.77 -21.62
C ALA A 384 30.01 19.69 -22.71
N GLU A 385 30.99 19.84 -23.62
CA GLU A 385 31.27 18.84 -24.65
C GLU A 385 31.92 17.59 -24.05
N VAL A 386 32.91 17.78 -23.18
CA VAL A 386 33.59 16.66 -22.50
C VAL A 386 32.63 15.91 -21.59
N ALA A 387 31.72 16.62 -20.91
CA ALA A 387 30.66 16.04 -20.10
C ALA A 387 29.75 15.12 -20.91
N LYS A 388 29.22 15.60 -22.05
CA LYS A 388 28.37 14.81 -22.96
C LYS A 388 29.04 13.51 -23.43
N LYS A 389 30.36 13.53 -23.59
CA LYS A 389 31.12 12.38 -24.12
C LYS A 389 31.58 11.40 -23.05
N ASN A 390 31.87 11.86 -21.83
CA ASN A 390 32.59 11.07 -20.84
C ASN A 390 31.88 10.90 -19.49
N SER A 391 30.84 11.69 -19.22
CA SER A 391 30.10 11.62 -17.95
C SER A 391 29.13 10.43 -17.96
N ASP A 392 29.18 9.64 -16.90
CA ASP A 392 28.26 8.54 -16.59
C ASP A 392 27.00 9.05 -15.83
N GLY A 393 26.92 10.36 -15.53
CA GLY A 393 25.83 10.98 -14.78
C GLY A 393 24.60 11.33 -15.64
N PRO A 394 23.41 11.48 -15.02
CA PRO A 394 22.16 11.72 -15.75
C PRO A 394 22.09 13.08 -16.46
N SER A 395 22.88 14.08 -16.03
CA SER A 395 22.99 15.37 -16.70
C SER A 395 23.95 15.37 -17.89
N SER A 396 24.61 14.23 -18.18
CA SER A 396 25.55 14.07 -19.30
C SER A 396 24.98 14.59 -20.64
N PRO A 397 23.75 14.24 -21.08
CA PRO A 397 23.20 14.77 -22.33
C PRO A 397 23.08 16.30 -22.39
N ASN A 398 22.94 16.95 -21.23
CA ASN A 398 22.83 18.40 -21.09
C ASN A 398 24.18 19.07 -20.74
N GLY A 399 25.30 18.40 -21.01
CA GLY A 399 26.63 18.96 -20.73
C GLY A 399 26.99 18.99 -19.25
N GLY A 400 26.33 18.18 -18.43
CA GLY A 400 26.60 18.11 -17.00
C GLY A 400 25.85 19.14 -16.16
N ASP A 401 25.02 20.00 -16.76
CA ASP A 401 24.31 21.09 -16.06
C ASP A 401 23.37 20.56 -14.97
N LEU A 402 23.53 21.09 -13.76
CA LEU A 402 22.71 20.77 -12.58
C LEU A 402 21.73 21.90 -12.23
N GLY A 403 21.79 23.03 -12.94
CA GLY A 403 21.02 24.23 -12.62
C GLY A 403 21.38 24.81 -11.25
N TRP A 404 20.43 25.55 -10.67
CA TRP A 404 20.60 26.18 -9.36
C TRP A 404 20.16 25.27 -8.22
N PHE A 405 21.08 24.93 -7.32
CA PHE A 405 20.83 24.09 -6.15
C PHE A 405 21.33 24.74 -4.86
N SER A 406 20.78 24.29 -3.73
CA SER A 406 21.26 24.63 -2.39
C SER A 406 22.17 23.53 -1.85
N LYS A 407 22.87 23.84 -0.76
CA LYS A 407 23.65 22.87 0.04
C LYS A 407 22.89 21.57 0.36
N LYS A 408 21.59 21.68 0.65
CA LYS A 408 20.74 20.56 1.09
C LYS A 408 20.37 19.60 -0.03
N ASP A 409 20.55 20.03 -1.29
CA ASP A 409 20.16 19.26 -2.47
C ASP A 409 21.29 18.33 -2.95
N MET A 410 22.51 18.46 -2.38
CA MET A 410 23.71 17.74 -2.81
C MET A 410 24.40 17.01 -1.66
N VAL A 411 25.14 15.94 -2.00
CA VAL A 411 25.97 15.20 -1.02
C VAL A 411 27.12 16.05 -0.50
N GLU A 412 27.50 15.85 0.76
CA GLU A 412 28.43 16.72 1.49
C GLU A 412 29.77 16.99 0.78
N PRO A 413 30.47 15.99 0.20
CA PRO A 413 31.74 16.25 -0.49
C PRO A 413 31.55 17.18 -1.70
N PHE A 414 30.48 16.98 -2.47
CA PHE A 414 30.18 17.76 -3.66
C PHE A 414 29.81 19.21 -3.31
N GLN A 415 28.90 19.42 -2.36
CA GLN A 415 28.55 20.79 -1.94
C GLN A 415 29.76 21.52 -1.35
N LYS A 416 30.62 20.84 -0.58
CA LYS A 416 31.80 21.48 0.01
C LYS A 416 32.75 21.97 -1.08
N ALA A 417 32.97 21.19 -2.14
CA ALA A 417 33.77 21.61 -3.28
C ALA A 417 33.17 22.82 -4.00
N VAL A 418 31.87 22.81 -4.30
CA VAL A 418 31.18 23.91 -5.01
C VAL A 418 31.21 25.22 -4.20
N PHE A 419 30.86 25.16 -2.91
CA PHE A 419 30.76 26.36 -2.06
C PHE A 419 32.11 26.85 -1.53
N SER A 420 33.18 26.04 -1.62
CA SER A 420 34.55 26.48 -1.32
C SER A 420 35.33 26.95 -2.56
N GLY A 421 34.93 26.50 -3.75
CA GLY A 421 35.61 26.82 -4.99
C GLY A 421 35.32 28.24 -5.50
N GLU A 422 36.08 28.65 -6.51
CA GLU A 422 35.95 29.95 -7.15
C GLU A 422 34.90 29.91 -8.27
N VAL A 423 34.04 30.93 -8.30
CA VAL A 423 33.05 31.10 -9.37
C VAL A 423 33.74 31.35 -10.70
N GLY A 424 33.21 30.73 -11.77
CA GLY A 424 33.78 30.78 -13.11
C GLY A 424 34.95 29.82 -13.34
N LYS A 425 35.31 28.97 -12.37
CA LYS A 425 36.42 28.03 -12.46
C LYS A 425 36.00 26.57 -12.29
N ILE A 426 36.81 25.69 -12.85
CA ILE A 426 36.75 24.25 -12.58
C ILE A 426 37.46 23.99 -11.25
N TYR A 427 36.83 23.20 -10.39
CA TYR A 427 37.42 22.81 -9.11
C TYR A 427 38.71 22.00 -9.35
N PRO A 428 39.82 22.31 -8.65
CA PRO A 428 41.17 21.91 -9.08
C PRO A 428 41.51 20.43 -8.89
N GLN A 429 40.60 19.62 -8.34
CA GLN A 429 40.82 18.19 -8.10
C GLN A 429 39.50 17.42 -8.25
N PRO A 430 39.54 16.13 -8.62
CA PRO A 430 38.35 15.28 -8.57
C PRO A 430 37.79 15.19 -7.14
N VAL A 431 36.47 15.12 -7.04
CA VAL A 431 35.73 15.05 -5.78
C VAL A 431 35.05 13.69 -5.68
N GLU A 432 35.55 12.83 -4.79
CA GLU A 432 34.96 11.52 -4.54
C GLU A 432 33.63 11.66 -3.78
N THR A 433 32.60 10.98 -4.26
CA THR A 433 31.32 10.79 -3.56
C THR A 433 30.90 9.32 -3.60
N ILE A 434 29.75 9.01 -2.99
CA ILE A 434 29.13 7.68 -3.09
C ILE A 434 28.77 7.27 -4.53
N PHE A 435 28.73 8.22 -5.48
CA PHE A 435 28.39 7.96 -6.88
C PHE A 435 29.62 7.74 -7.77
N GLY A 436 30.81 8.17 -7.33
CA GLY A 436 32.04 8.11 -8.10
C GLY A 436 32.85 9.42 -7.99
N GLU A 437 33.69 9.66 -8.99
CA GLU A 437 34.56 10.83 -9.05
C GLU A 437 33.90 11.96 -9.84
N HIS A 438 33.82 13.15 -9.24
CA HIS A 438 33.22 14.32 -9.87
C HIS A 438 34.27 15.35 -10.26
N LEU A 439 34.25 15.76 -11.52
CA LEU A 439 34.86 17.01 -11.98
C LEU A 439 33.77 18.07 -11.98
N ILE A 440 34.04 19.24 -11.42
CA ILE A 440 33.00 20.24 -11.12
C ILE A 440 33.39 21.58 -11.74
N TYR A 441 32.50 22.15 -12.55
CA TYR A 441 32.59 23.52 -13.03
C TYR A 441 31.61 24.39 -12.26
N ILE A 442 32.12 25.40 -11.55
CA ILE A 442 31.32 26.30 -10.72
C ILE A 442 30.98 27.52 -11.57
N GLU A 443 29.74 27.59 -12.05
CA GLU A 443 29.30 28.62 -12.98
C GLU A 443 28.98 29.92 -12.29
N ASP A 444 28.21 29.84 -11.20
CA ASP A 444 27.71 31.00 -10.47
C ASP A 444 27.40 30.65 -9.01
N ARG A 445 27.35 31.65 -8.13
CA ARG A 445 26.98 31.47 -6.73
C ARG A 445 26.31 32.70 -6.13
N LYS A 446 25.26 32.44 -5.35
CA LYS A 446 24.54 33.41 -4.52
C LYS A 446 24.70 33.01 -3.06
N ASP A 447 25.71 33.57 -2.42
CA ASP A 447 26.07 33.21 -1.04
C ASP A 447 25.00 33.63 -0.02
N ASP A 448 24.25 34.70 -0.30
CA ASP A 448 23.13 35.20 0.51
C ASP A 448 21.90 34.28 0.47
N GLU A 449 21.65 33.63 -0.66
CA GLU A 449 20.59 32.63 -0.83
C GLU A 449 21.07 31.19 -0.49
N GLU A 450 22.36 31.00 -0.17
CA GLU A 450 23.03 29.69 -0.07
C GLU A 450 22.82 28.79 -1.32
N ARG A 451 22.84 29.39 -2.50
CA ARG A 451 22.62 28.68 -3.78
C ARG A 451 23.82 28.79 -4.70
N ALA A 452 24.07 27.74 -5.46
CA ALA A 452 25.10 27.70 -6.49
C ALA A 452 24.55 27.13 -7.79
N LYS A 453 25.16 27.52 -8.90
CA LYS A 453 24.98 26.94 -10.21
C LYS A 453 26.27 26.24 -10.61
N ALA A 454 26.19 24.97 -11.00
CA ALA A 454 27.35 24.20 -11.40
C ALA A 454 27.00 23.12 -12.42
N SER A 455 28.01 22.72 -13.18
CA SER A 455 28.00 21.56 -14.05
C SER A 455 28.97 20.50 -13.54
N HIS A 456 28.72 19.22 -13.83
CA HIS A 456 29.62 18.14 -13.44
C HIS A 456 29.92 17.10 -14.53
N ILE A 457 31.05 16.41 -14.38
CA ILE A 457 31.36 15.16 -15.08
C ILE A 457 31.51 14.09 -14.01
N LEU A 458 30.63 13.09 -14.02
CA LEU A 458 30.70 11.95 -13.11
C LEU A 458 31.43 10.79 -13.80
N ILE A 459 32.47 10.27 -13.18
CA ILE A 459 33.15 9.05 -13.58
C ILE A 459 32.83 7.96 -12.57
N VAL A 460 32.00 7.00 -12.95
CA VAL A 460 31.63 5.87 -12.08
C VAL A 460 32.73 4.80 -12.16
N PRO A 461 33.24 4.30 -11.02
CA PRO A 461 34.14 3.15 -11.01
C PRO A 461 33.51 1.95 -11.69
N LYS A 462 34.13 1.47 -12.76
CA LYS A 462 33.70 0.25 -13.46
C LYS A 462 34.31 -0.96 -12.76
N VAL A 463 33.46 -1.93 -12.44
CA VAL A 463 33.90 -3.20 -11.85
C VAL A 463 34.77 -3.95 -12.88
N SER A 464 36.03 -4.21 -12.54
CA SER A 464 36.93 -4.95 -13.42
C SER A 464 36.68 -6.46 -13.39
N GLU A 465 37.17 -7.16 -14.42
CA GLU A 465 37.15 -8.63 -14.47
C GLU A 465 37.90 -9.26 -13.27
N ALA A 466 38.96 -8.62 -12.79
CA ALA A 466 39.68 -9.06 -11.59
C ALA A 466 38.77 -9.02 -10.35
N THR A 467 38.02 -7.92 -10.16
CA THR A 467 37.04 -7.79 -9.06
C THR A 467 35.93 -8.83 -9.18
N ILE A 468 35.41 -9.08 -10.40
CA ILE A 468 34.42 -10.13 -10.65
C ILE A 468 34.97 -11.51 -10.28
N ASN A 469 36.21 -11.82 -10.64
CA ASN A 469 36.83 -13.11 -10.35
C ASN A 469 37.07 -13.33 -8.85
N ILE A 470 37.47 -12.29 -8.11
CA ILE A 470 37.57 -12.34 -6.65
C ILE A 470 36.19 -12.60 -6.05
N LYS A 471 35.18 -11.85 -6.50
CA LYS A 471 33.80 -12.02 -5.99
C LYS A 471 33.27 -13.41 -6.32
N LYS A 472 33.56 -13.96 -7.51
CA LYS A 472 33.18 -15.32 -7.91
C LYS A 472 33.76 -16.37 -6.96
N ALA A 473 35.02 -16.24 -6.53
CA ALA A 473 35.61 -17.16 -5.56
C ALA A 473 34.92 -17.08 -4.18
N GLU A 474 34.57 -15.87 -3.73
CA GLU A 474 33.77 -15.68 -2.51
C GLU A 474 32.40 -16.35 -2.62
N ILE A 475 31.72 -16.17 -3.76
CA ILE A 475 30.40 -16.75 -4.04
C ILE A 475 30.45 -18.27 -4.05
N GLU A 476 31.48 -18.90 -4.62
CA GLU A 476 31.62 -20.36 -4.56
C GLU A 476 31.84 -20.86 -3.12
N ALA A 477 32.58 -20.12 -2.28
CA ALA A 477 32.71 -20.47 -0.86
C ALA A 477 31.36 -20.34 -0.10
N VAL A 478 30.55 -19.33 -0.43
CA VAL A 478 29.19 -19.18 0.12
C VAL A 478 28.27 -20.31 -0.34
N LYS A 479 28.35 -20.69 -1.61
CA LYS A 479 27.61 -21.83 -2.19
C LYS A 479 27.93 -23.13 -1.46
N GLU A 480 29.19 -23.41 -1.16
CA GLU A 480 29.58 -24.61 -0.39
C GLU A 480 28.99 -24.60 1.02
N LYS A 481 29.02 -23.45 1.72
CA LYS A 481 28.41 -23.27 3.04
C LYS A 481 26.89 -23.43 3.04
N LEU A 482 26.22 -22.99 1.97
CA LEU A 482 24.78 -23.20 1.80
C LEU A 482 24.47 -24.67 1.45
N ALA A 483 25.33 -25.33 0.67
CA ALA A 483 25.16 -26.72 0.27
C ALA A 483 25.35 -27.70 1.44
N ASN A 484 26.26 -27.41 2.36
CA ASN A 484 26.50 -28.22 3.55
C ASN A 484 25.66 -27.81 4.79
N GLY A 485 24.85 -26.76 4.67
CA GLY A 485 23.94 -26.30 5.71
C GLY A 485 24.59 -25.51 6.86
N THR A 486 25.86 -25.11 6.74
CA THR A 486 26.52 -24.24 7.72
C THR A 486 25.87 -22.85 7.78
N VAL A 487 25.32 -22.41 6.64
CA VAL A 487 24.59 -21.15 6.49
C VAL A 487 23.24 -21.43 5.83
N ASN A 488 22.23 -20.61 6.13
CA ASN A 488 20.91 -20.68 5.51
C ASN A 488 20.61 -19.40 4.71
N PHE A 489 19.70 -19.50 3.75
CA PHE A 489 19.36 -18.36 2.88
C PHE A 489 18.71 -17.22 3.69
N GLU A 490 17.92 -17.54 4.70
CA GLU A 490 17.16 -16.59 5.52
C GLU A 490 18.05 -15.68 6.39
N THR A 491 19.25 -16.15 6.77
CA THR A 491 20.22 -15.41 7.58
C THR A 491 21.43 -14.94 6.78
N LEU A 492 21.52 -15.27 5.50
CA LEU A 492 22.69 -14.95 4.67
C LEU A 492 23.04 -13.46 4.66
N SER A 493 22.03 -12.58 4.71
CA SER A 493 22.24 -11.12 4.77
C SER A 493 22.86 -10.62 6.07
N LYS A 494 22.80 -11.41 7.16
CA LYS A 494 23.49 -11.10 8.42
C LYS A 494 24.97 -11.43 8.37
N GLU A 495 25.36 -12.37 7.51
CA GLU A 495 26.72 -12.90 7.42
C GLU A 495 27.49 -12.31 6.23
N ASN A 496 26.78 -11.83 5.21
CA ASN A 496 27.37 -11.19 4.05
C ASN A 496 26.66 -9.86 3.73
N LYS A 497 27.38 -8.76 3.94
CA LYS A 497 26.91 -7.38 3.73
C LYS A 497 26.55 -7.06 2.27
N ASP A 498 27.00 -7.88 1.32
CA ASP A 498 26.75 -7.66 -0.11
C ASP A 498 25.43 -8.29 -0.57
N VAL A 499 24.75 -9.02 0.31
CA VAL A 499 23.42 -9.57 0.04
C VAL A 499 22.40 -8.44 0.05
N LEU A 500 21.84 -8.16 -1.13
CA LEU A 500 20.76 -7.21 -1.30
C LEU A 500 19.42 -7.80 -0.84
N GLN A 501 19.21 -9.08 -1.14
CA GLN A 501 17.97 -9.79 -0.83
C GLN A 501 18.24 -11.29 -0.79
N SER A 502 17.61 -11.99 0.16
CA SER A 502 17.68 -13.45 0.23
C SER A 502 16.40 -14.00 0.86
N SER A 503 15.68 -14.85 0.12
CA SER A 503 14.41 -15.44 0.56
C SER A 503 14.03 -16.66 -0.28
N LEU A 504 13.02 -17.40 0.17
CA LEU A 504 12.25 -18.31 -0.68
C LEU A 504 11.32 -17.50 -1.59
N PHE A 505 11.35 -17.79 -2.88
CA PHE A 505 10.42 -17.30 -3.88
C PHE A 505 9.63 -18.48 -4.42
N SER A 506 8.30 -18.36 -4.42
CA SER A 506 7.39 -19.43 -4.83
C SER A 506 6.60 -19.04 -6.08
N LYS A 507 6.18 -20.05 -6.84
CA LYS A 507 5.45 -19.89 -8.11
C LYS A 507 6.21 -19.05 -9.15
N ILE A 508 7.50 -19.28 -9.27
CA ILE A 508 8.32 -18.74 -10.36
C ILE A 508 7.84 -19.39 -11.65
N ASP A 509 7.39 -18.62 -12.63
CA ASP A 509 6.94 -19.17 -13.91
C ASP A 509 8.07 -19.22 -14.94
N ASP A 510 7.87 -20.03 -15.98
CA ASP A 510 8.80 -20.24 -17.08
C ASP A 510 8.78 -19.12 -18.12
N THR A 511 7.95 -18.09 -17.90
CA THR A 511 7.87 -16.90 -18.77
C THR A 511 8.84 -15.80 -18.36
N GLY A 512 9.53 -15.98 -17.23
CA GLY A 512 10.50 -15.01 -16.72
C GLY A 512 10.06 -14.28 -15.46
N TYR A 513 8.84 -14.48 -14.96
CA TYR A 513 8.35 -13.74 -13.81
C TYR A 513 8.62 -14.48 -12.49
N ILE A 514 9.24 -13.75 -11.56
CA ILE A 514 9.50 -14.20 -10.19
C ILE A 514 8.65 -13.36 -9.24
N PRO A 515 7.60 -13.93 -8.59
CA PRO A 515 6.77 -13.20 -7.65
C PRO A 515 7.59 -12.56 -6.53
N GLY A 516 7.60 -11.23 -6.48
CA GLY A 516 8.35 -10.46 -5.47
C GLY A 516 9.75 -9.98 -5.92
N LEU A 517 10.29 -10.46 -7.05
CA LEU A 517 11.48 -9.91 -7.69
C LEU A 517 11.19 -9.21 -9.03
N GLY A 518 10.11 -9.59 -9.71
CA GLY A 518 9.76 -9.06 -11.02
C GLY A 518 10.28 -9.96 -12.15
N TYR A 519 10.44 -9.39 -13.34
CA TYR A 519 10.82 -10.12 -14.55
C TYR A 519 12.35 -10.31 -14.62
N ASN A 520 12.80 -11.55 -14.77
CA ASN A 520 14.18 -11.95 -15.00
C ASN A 520 14.23 -13.30 -15.75
N GLU A 521 14.13 -13.26 -17.07
CA GLU A 521 14.13 -14.43 -17.95
C GLU A 521 15.41 -15.27 -17.84
N ALA A 522 16.57 -14.62 -17.75
CA ALA A 522 17.86 -15.31 -17.63
C ALA A 522 17.94 -16.16 -16.35
N LEU A 523 17.53 -15.59 -15.21
CA LEU A 523 17.56 -16.29 -13.92
C LEU A 523 16.53 -17.42 -13.86
N THR A 524 15.30 -17.18 -14.32
CA THR A 524 14.25 -18.21 -14.32
C THR A 524 14.67 -19.42 -15.15
N LYS A 525 15.19 -19.22 -16.36
CA LYS A 525 15.72 -20.32 -17.19
C LYS A 525 16.77 -21.15 -16.43
N LEU A 526 17.71 -20.49 -15.77
CA LEU A 526 18.73 -21.17 -14.96
C LEU A 526 18.13 -21.93 -13.75
N ILE A 527 17.07 -21.40 -13.12
CA ILE A 527 16.34 -22.08 -12.05
C ILE A 527 15.64 -23.33 -12.57
N PHE A 528 14.95 -23.25 -13.71
CA PHE A 528 14.26 -24.39 -14.31
C PHE A 528 15.25 -25.48 -14.75
N ASP A 529 16.39 -25.11 -15.32
CA ASP A 529 17.45 -26.04 -15.74
C ASP A 529 18.21 -26.67 -14.54
N ALA A 530 18.17 -26.04 -13.35
CA ALA A 530 18.93 -26.51 -12.19
C ALA A 530 18.41 -27.86 -11.63
N PRO A 531 19.26 -28.68 -11.02
CA PRO A 531 18.81 -29.86 -10.28
C PRO A 531 18.06 -29.49 -8.99
N LEU A 532 17.08 -30.32 -8.62
CA LEU A 532 16.33 -30.16 -7.38
C LEU A 532 17.26 -30.23 -6.15
N ASN A 533 17.07 -29.30 -5.22
CA ASN A 533 17.80 -29.17 -3.95
C ASN A 533 19.33 -29.01 -4.10
N LYS A 534 19.82 -28.54 -5.25
CA LYS A 534 21.23 -28.18 -5.45
C LYS A 534 21.40 -26.68 -5.52
N VAL A 535 22.41 -26.18 -4.81
CA VAL A 535 22.77 -24.75 -4.82
C VAL A 535 23.55 -24.45 -6.10
N GLN A 536 23.09 -23.45 -6.84
CA GLN A 536 23.66 -22.97 -8.09
C GLN A 536 24.01 -21.49 -7.97
N THR A 537 24.87 -21.03 -8.87
CA THR A 537 25.38 -19.65 -8.92
C THR A 537 25.28 -19.12 -10.34
N ALA A 538 25.01 -17.82 -10.48
CA ALA A 538 24.95 -17.15 -11.78
C ALA A 538 25.42 -15.69 -11.66
N LEU A 539 25.97 -15.15 -12.73
CA LEU A 539 26.26 -13.73 -12.89
C LEU A 539 25.36 -13.18 -14.00
N ILE A 540 24.48 -12.23 -13.67
CA ILE A 540 23.51 -11.63 -14.61
C ILE A 540 23.52 -10.12 -14.36
N GLU A 541 23.78 -9.33 -15.40
CA GLU A 541 23.75 -7.85 -15.36
C GLU A 541 24.45 -7.28 -14.11
N ASP A 542 25.72 -7.66 -13.92
CA ASP A 542 26.61 -7.23 -12.83
C ASP A 542 26.21 -7.63 -11.40
N LYS A 543 25.28 -8.58 -11.26
CA LYS A 543 24.88 -9.15 -9.97
C LYS A 543 25.11 -10.65 -9.92
N PHE A 544 25.59 -11.11 -8.76
CA PHE A 544 25.64 -12.53 -8.48
C PHE A 544 24.33 -13.01 -7.89
N TYR A 545 23.88 -14.16 -8.36
CA TYR A 545 22.74 -14.88 -7.84
C TYR A 545 23.22 -16.20 -7.28
N ILE A 546 22.80 -16.54 -6.07
CA ILE A 546 22.91 -17.88 -5.51
C ILE A 546 21.49 -18.39 -5.35
N PHE A 547 21.18 -19.57 -5.87
CA PHE A 547 19.82 -20.07 -5.85
C PHE A 547 19.76 -21.57 -5.64
N LYS A 548 18.65 -22.06 -5.08
CA LYS A 548 18.39 -23.49 -4.85
C LYS A 548 16.93 -23.78 -5.14
N LYS A 549 16.67 -24.45 -6.27
CA LYS A 549 15.35 -24.95 -6.63
C LYS A 549 14.90 -26.00 -5.61
N THR A 550 13.78 -25.78 -4.94
CA THR A 550 13.23 -26.68 -3.92
C THR A 550 12.02 -27.46 -4.40
N ASN A 551 11.32 -26.94 -5.41
CA ASN A 551 10.13 -27.55 -5.98
C ASN A 551 10.04 -27.24 -7.48
N GLU A 552 9.42 -28.15 -8.23
CA GLU A 552 9.11 -27.97 -9.65
C GLU A 552 7.76 -28.61 -9.96
N VAL A 553 6.85 -27.79 -10.47
CA VAL A 553 5.59 -28.19 -11.06
C VAL A 553 5.79 -28.22 -12.57
N LYS A 554 5.50 -29.35 -13.19
CA LYS A 554 5.57 -29.51 -14.65
C LYS A 554 4.25 -29.14 -15.29
N TYR A 555 4.30 -28.77 -16.57
CA TYR A 555 3.09 -28.62 -17.35
C TYR A 555 2.26 -29.91 -17.30
N LYS A 556 0.98 -29.76 -16.96
CA LYS A 556 -0.02 -30.83 -17.06
C LYS A 556 -1.24 -30.26 -17.76
N ALA A 557 -1.55 -30.79 -18.94
CA ALA A 557 -2.79 -30.50 -19.63
C ALA A 557 -3.97 -30.90 -18.74
N ALA A 558 -4.99 -30.05 -18.71
CA ALA A 558 -6.18 -30.28 -17.91
C ALA A 558 -6.93 -31.52 -18.38
N ASP A 559 -7.42 -32.31 -17.42
CA ASP A 559 -8.38 -33.39 -17.66
C ASP A 559 -9.74 -33.02 -17.07
N PHE A 560 -10.79 -33.12 -17.89
CA PHE A 560 -12.14 -32.76 -17.47
C PHE A 560 -12.66 -33.64 -16.32
N ASN A 561 -12.35 -34.94 -16.33
CA ASN A 561 -12.89 -35.85 -15.32
C ASN A 561 -12.21 -35.62 -13.96
N GLU A 562 -10.90 -35.35 -13.95
CA GLU A 562 -10.17 -34.96 -12.74
C GLU A 562 -10.64 -33.62 -12.16
N LEU A 563 -11.03 -32.67 -13.03
CA LEU A 563 -11.39 -31.30 -12.63
C LEU A 563 -12.88 -31.02 -12.64
N LYS A 564 -13.73 -32.05 -12.77
CA LYS A 564 -15.17 -31.91 -12.97
C LYS A 564 -15.84 -31.04 -11.91
N ASP A 565 -15.46 -31.19 -10.65
CA ASP A 565 -16.03 -30.40 -9.54
C ASP A 565 -15.62 -28.93 -9.60
N ARG A 566 -14.36 -28.63 -9.93
CA ARG A 566 -13.88 -27.26 -10.15
C ARG A 566 -14.58 -26.61 -11.35
N VAL A 567 -14.70 -27.34 -12.46
CA VAL A 567 -15.41 -26.89 -13.67
C VAL A 567 -16.87 -26.60 -13.35
N LYS A 568 -17.52 -27.48 -12.58
CA LYS A 568 -18.90 -27.29 -12.14
C LYS A 568 -19.04 -26.03 -11.29
N ASP A 569 -18.17 -25.81 -10.31
CA ASP A 569 -18.21 -24.61 -9.47
C ASP A 569 -17.99 -23.33 -10.29
N ASP A 570 -16.96 -23.30 -11.15
CA ASP A 570 -16.68 -22.17 -12.03
C ASP A 570 -17.85 -21.88 -12.98
N TYR A 571 -18.44 -22.92 -13.59
CA TYR A 571 -19.63 -22.79 -14.45
C TYR A 571 -20.81 -22.21 -13.67
N LEU A 572 -21.11 -22.77 -12.49
CA LEU A 572 -22.20 -22.32 -11.65
C LEU A 572 -22.00 -20.87 -11.22
N ASN A 573 -20.80 -20.49 -10.80
CA ASN A 573 -20.45 -19.12 -10.44
C ASN A 573 -20.63 -18.17 -11.64
N SER A 574 -20.13 -18.56 -12.82
CA SER A 574 -20.26 -17.78 -14.05
C SER A 574 -21.72 -17.57 -14.45
N LYS A 575 -22.52 -18.64 -14.45
CA LYS A 575 -23.95 -18.58 -14.81
C LYS A 575 -24.78 -17.81 -13.79
N THR A 576 -24.49 -17.98 -12.51
CA THR A 576 -25.15 -17.20 -11.45
C THR A 576 -24.88 -15.70 -11.62
N GLN A 577 -23.64 -15.30 -11.96
CA GLN A 577 -23.33 -13.91 -12.27
C GLN A 577 -24.07 -13.39 -13.53
N GLU A 578 -24.23 -14.23 -14.57
CA GLU A 578 -25.03 -13.88 -15.75
C GLU A 578 -26.51 -13.67 -15.39
N GLU A 579 -27.11 -14.54 -14.59
CA GLU A 579 -28.50 -14.41 -14.14
C GLU A 579 -28.70 -13.20 -13.23
N LEU A 580 -27.80 -12.96 -12.28
CA LEU A 580 -27.87 -11.80 -11.39
C LEU A 580 -27.83 -10.47 -12.16
N LYS A 581 -27.02 -10.40 -13.23
CA LYS A 581 -26.96 -9.21 -14.10
C LYS A 581 -28.27 -8.94 -14.85
N LYS A 582 -29.08 -9.95 -15.15
CA LYS A 582 -30.38 -9.75 -15.80
C LYS A 582 -31.42 -9.14 -14.87
N LEU A 583 -31.18 -9.17 -13.55
CA LEU A 583 -32.09 -8.66 -12.53
C LEU A 583 -31.94 -7.15 -12.29
N ILE A 584 -30.83 -6.54 -12.73
CA ILE A 584 -30.53 -5.11 -12.57
C ILE A 584 -30.75 -4.45 -13.91
#